data_AF-A0A7D9M6E0-F1
#
_entry.id   AF-A0A7D9M6E0-F1
#
_cell.length_a   1.000
_cell.length_b   1.000
_cell.length_c   1.000
_cell.angle_alpha   90.00
_cell.angle_beta   90.00
_cell.angle_gamma   90.00
#
_symmetry.space_group_name_H-M   'P 1'
#
loop_
_entity.id
_entity.type
_entity.pdbx_description
1 polymer ?
#
loop_
_entity_poly.entity_id
_entity_poly.type
_entity_poly.pdbx_seq_one_letter_code
_entity_poly.pdbx_strand_id
1 'polypeptide(L)'
;MSPHARFVAYYRVNNELVVDSAILEVEEELPNQVSFLGNQHPQKAPGDSHMIEIQSSPHSKVGILAVDQSVYLLRNDKHLTSDEVYKRMKSHDLGCGTGAGENNKDVLNRGGLAVMTTINNLKTDTRPDYSCAANARRKRRNAAVVVDPQCCQLGEKVDAGTCQARAMNFSVSNESSSFHPRDDCVIQFYKCCYKRFEMDVRQRSGDVDVPNNLLNGLDLDQHPELLKSLLEDAQLRTNFPEKWLYEDGKAG
;
A
#
# COMPACT_ATOMS: atom_id res chain seq x y z
N MET A 1 13.78 -9.67 -15.96
CA MET A 1 13.10 -10.85 -15.36
C MET A 1 12.27 -10.50 -14.14
N SER A 2 12.28 -9.23 -13.67
CA SER A 2 11.28 -8.72 -12.74
C SER A 2 9.87 -8.81 -13.36
N PRO A 3 8.83 -9.14 -12.57
CA PRO A 3 8.86 -9.35 -11.11
C PRO A 3 9.03 -10.82 -10.69
N HIS A 4 8.87 -11.78 -11.60
CA HIS A 4 9.20 -13.18 -11.36
C HIS A 4 9.48 -13.89 -12.69
N ALA A 5 10.12 -15.04 -12.61
CA ALA A 5 10.40 -15.89 -13.77
C ALA A 5 10.12 -17.36 -13.47
N ARG A 6 9.79 -18.12 -14.51
CA ARG A 6 9.71 -19.58 -14.44
C ARG A 6 10.90 -20.20 -15.11
N PHE A 7 11.55 -21.11 -14.39
CA PHE A 7 12.61 -21.95 -14.91
C PHE A 7 12.04 -23.34 -15.16
N VAL A 8 12.04 -23.79 -16.41
CA VAL A 8 11.64 -25.15 -16.81
C VAL A 8 12.86 -25.84 -17.37
N ALA A 9 13.26 -26.96 -16.79
CA ALA A 9 14.37 -27.77 -17.25
C ALA A 9 13.87 -29.17 -17.61
N TYR A 10 14.47 -29.75 -18.65
CA TYR A 10 14.16 -31.10 -19.06
C TYR A 10 15.41 -31.84 -19.53
N TYR A 11 15.35 -33.17 -19.43
CA TYR A 11 16.30 -34.06 -20.06
C TYR A 11 15.59 -35.31 -20.56
N ARG A 12 16.19 -35.97 -21.54
CA ARG A 12 15.65 -37.19 -22.14
C ARG A 12 16.45 -38.38 -21.63
N VAL A 13 15.74 -39.41 -21.17
CA VAL A 13 16.33 -40.73 -20.91
C VAL A 13 15.55 -41.75 -21.73
N ASN A 14 16.23 -42.46 -22.62
CA ASN A 14 15.61 -43.41 -23.54
C ASN A 14 14.48 -42.78 -24.37
N ASN A 15 13.24 -43.25 -24.21
CA ASN A 15 12.06 -42.70 -24.85
C ASN A 15 11.16 -41.92 -23.88
N GLU A 16 11.72 -41.40 -22.79
CA GLU A 16 11.01 -40.63 -21.78
C GLU A 16 11.61 -39.23 -21.60
N LEU A 17 10.74 -38.25 -21.40
CA LEU A 17 11.11 -36.87 -21.09
C LEU A 17 10.90 -36.64 -19.60
N VAL A 18 11.96 -36.33 -18.87
CA VAL A 18 11.88 -35.91 -17.48
C VAL A 18 11.95 -34.40 -17.46
N VAL A 19 10.98 -33.77 -16.81
CA VAL A 19 10.82 -32.31 -16.76
C VAL A 19 10.56 -31.91 -15.33
N ASP A 20 11.18 -30.82 -14.89
CA ASP A 20 10.82 -30.13 -13.66
C ASP A 20 10.77 -28.62 -13.90
N SER A 21 10.04 -27.90 -13.04
CA SER A 21 10.05 -26.46 -13.09
C SER A 21 10.00 -25.81 -11.72
N ALA A 22 10.55 -24.61 -11.64
CA ALA A 22 10.57 -23.79 -10.44
C ALA A 22 10.18 -22.35 -10.79
N ILE A 23 9.56 -21.67 -9.82
CA ILE A 23 9.35 -20.22 -9.90
C ILE A 23 10.46 -19.51 -9.12
N LEU A 24 11.01 -18.47 -9.73
CA LEU A 24 11.99 -17.57 -9.14
C LEU A 24 11.30 -16.21 -8.94
N GLU A 25 11.11 -15.82 -7.68
CA GLU A 25 10.77 -14.44 -7.36
C GLU A 25 12.01 -13.57 -7.61
N VAL A 26 11.84 -12.52 -8.41
CA VAL A 26 12.91 -11.61 -8.77
C VAL A 26 12.63 -10.29 -8.07
N GLU A 27 13.68 -9.60 -7.63
CA GLU A 27 13.51 -8.28 -7.03
C GLU A 27 12.73 -7.35 -7.95
N GLU A 28 11.72 -6.70 -7.37
CA GLU A 28 10.77 -5.88 -8.08
C GLU A 28 11.38 -4.49 -8.32
N GLU A 29 12.08 -4.36 -9.46
CA GLU A 29 12.67 -3.09 -9.89
C GLU A 29 12.14 -2.67 -11.27
N LEU A 30 11.77 -1.40 -11.42
CA LEU A 30 11.37 -0.82 -12.70
C LEU A 30 12.63 -0.49 -13.51
N PRO A 31 12.74 -0.94 -14.78
CA PRO A 31 13.93 -0.67 -15.59
C PRO A 31 14.23 0.83 -15.80
N ASN A 32 13.18 1.66 -15.72
CA ASN A 32 13.30 3.11 -15.80
C ASN A 32 13.00 3.70 -14.43
N GLN A 33 14.06 4.16 -13.76
CA GLN A 33 13.96 4.82 -12.47
C GLN A 33 13.65 6.31 -12.70
N VAL A 34 12.61 6.80 -12.05
CA VAL A 34 12.20 8.21 -12.12
C VAL A 34 12.25 8.79 -10.73
N SER A 35 12.92 9.93 -10.56
CA SER A 35 13.03 10.62 -9.28
C SER A 35 12.93 12.13 -9.45
N PHE A 36 12.45 12.80 -8.40
CA PHE A 36 12.47 14.27 -8.32
C PHE A 36 13.81 14.73 -7.73
N LEU A 37 14.45 15.68 -8.40
CA LEU A 37 15.67 16.33 -7.94
C LEU A 37 15.31 17.66 -7.24
N GLY A 38 15.96 17.95 -6.10
CA GLY A 38 15.82 19.22 -5.38
C GLY A 38 15.41 19.08 -3.91
N ASN A 39 15.57 20.17 -3.16
CA ASN A 39 15.19 20.25 -1.75
C ASN A 39 13.68 20.19 -1.62
N GLN A 40 13.15 19.10 -1.06
CA GLN A 40 11.73 18.85 -0.87
C GLN A 40 11.05 19.76 0.16
N HIS A 41 11.77 20.69 0.79
CA HIS A 41 11.28 21.49 1.92
C HIS A 41 11.84 22.91 2.02
N PRO A 42 11.43 23.84 1.16
CA PRO A 42 11.17 25.20 1.61
C PRO A 42 9.65 25.37 1.80
N GLN A 43 9.23 25.84 2.97
CA GLN A 43 7.88 26.41 3.11
C GLN A 43 7.75 27.50 2.05
N LYS A 44 6.85 27.30 1.07
CA LYS A 44 6.62 28.24 -0.02
C LYS A 44 5.33 29.01 0.19
N ALA A 45 5.32 30.27 -0.22
CA ALA A 45 4.10 31.05 -0.22
C ALA A 45 3.19 30.60 -1.38
N PRO A 46 1.86 30.66 -1.21
CA PRO A 46 0.94 30.41 -2.30
C PRO A 46 1.21 31.33 -3.49
N GLY A 47 1.32 30.75 -4.69
CA GLY A 47 1.59 31.51 -5.93
C GLY A 47 3.07 31.65 -6.28
N ASP A 48 4.00 31.23 -5.41
CA ASP A 48 5.42 31.24 -5.71
C ASP A 48 5.77 30.33 -6.89
N SER A 49 6.68 30.80 -7.74
CA SER A 49 7.24 29.98 -8.82
C SER A 49 8.03 28.79 -8.24
N HIS A 50 7.82 27.62 -8.82
CA HIS A 50 8.49 26.40 -8.40
C HIS A 50 9.11 25.69 -9.61
N MET A 51 10.38 25.32 -9.48
CA MET A 51 11.09 24.53 -10.47
C MET A 51 11.06 23.08 -10.03
N ILE A 52 10.53 22.21 -10.87
CA ILE A 52 10.52 20.76 -10.66
C ILE A 52 11.57 20.18 -11.58
N GLU A 53 12.59 19.55 -11.00
CA GLU A 53 13.60 18.84 -11.76
C GLU A 53 13.35 17.33 -11.64
N ILE A 54 13.37 16.61 -12.75
CA ILE A 54 13.07 15.18 -12.80
C ILE A 54 14.22 14.46 -13.49
N GLN A 55 14.71 13.42 -12.84
CA GLN A 55 15.68 12.50 -13.40
C GLN A 55 14.97 11.24 -13.88
N SER A 56 15.25 10.82 -15.11
CA SER A 56 14.77 9.54 -15.68
C SER A 56 15.76 8.99 -16.71
N SER A 57 15.55 7.76 -17.17
CA SER A 57 16.38 7.18 -18.25
C SER A 57 16.23 7.98 -19.56
N PRO A 58 17.28 8.06 -20.39
CA PRO A 58 17.23 8.79 -21.67
C PRO A 58 16.06 8.36 -22.55
N HIS A 59 15.48 9.30 -23.30
CA HIS A 59 14.34 9.07 -24.20
C HIS A 59 13.01 8.65 -23.53
N SER A 60 12.92 8.64 -22.20
CA SER A 60 11.70 8.31 -21.48
C SER A 60 10.64 9.40 -21.63
N LYS A 61 9.36 9.00 -21.67
CA LYS A 61 8.24 9.93 -21.46
C LYS A 61 7.85 9.93 -19.99
N VAL A 62 7.74 11.12 -19.40
CA VAL A 62 7.34 11.31 -18.02
C VAL A 62 6.07 12.15 -18.00
N GLY A 63 5.02 11.65 -17.35
CA GLY A 63 3.80 12.40 -17.06
C GLY A 63 3.81 12.87 -15.61
N ILE A 64 3.44 14.12 -15.39
CA ILE A 64 3.36 14.74 -14.07
C ILE A 64 1.89 15.03 -13.77
N LEU A 65 1.51 14.82 -12.50
CA LEU A 65 0.21 15.18 -11.96
C LEU A 65 0.41 15.70 -10.53
N ALA A 66 -0.03 16.92 -10.26
CA ALA A 66 -0.14 17.43 -8.91
C ALA A 66 -1.54 17.16 -8.34
N VAL A 67 -1.61 16.73 -7.09
CA VAL A 67 -2.85 16.37 -6.39
C VAL A 67 -2.80 16.94 -4.98
N ASP A 68 -3.92 17.49 -4.54
CA ASP A 68 -4.08 17.92 -3.15
C ASP A 68 -3.95 16.73 -2.19
N GLN A 69 -3.23 16.92 -1.10
CA GLN A 69 -2.92 15.84 -0.15
C GLN A 69 -4.20 15.25 0.48
N SER A 70 -5.22 16.06 0.76
CA SER A 70 -6.48 15.57 1.34
C SER A 70 -7.19 14.59 0.39
N VAL A 71 -7.19 14.89 -0.91
CA VAL A 71 -7.79 14.03 -1.94
C VAL A 71 -6.97 12.77 -2.17
N TYR A 72 -5.64 12.89 -2.18
CA TYR A 72 -4.74 11.74 -2.27
C TYR A 72 -5.00 10.78 -1.11
N LEU A 73 -4.97 11.26 0.15
CA LEU A 73 -5.15 10.40 1.32
C LEU A 73 -6.54 9.75 1.42
N LEU A 74 -7.59 10.39 0.89
CA LEU A 74 -8.95 9.85 0.91
C LEU A 74 -9.17 8.70 -0.10
N ARG A 75 -8.40 8.63 -1.19
CA ARG A 75 -8.63 7.69 -2.32
C ARG A 75 -7.50 6.66 -2.52
N ASN A 76 -6.96 6.15 -1.42
CA ASN A 76 -5.82 5.23 -1.42
C ASN A 76 -6.05 3.91 -2.19
N ASP A 77 -7.29 3.48 -2.41
CA ASP A 77 -7.64 2.24 -3.11
C ASP A 77 -7.45 2.30 -4.64
N LYS A 78 -7.27 3.50 -5.21
CA LYS A 78 -7.19 3.73 -6.67
C LYS A 78 -5.87 4.34 -7.12
N HIS A 79 -4.88 4.39 -6.24
CA HIS A 79 -3.57 4.90 -6.60
C HIS A 79 -2.80 3.89 -7.46
N LEU A 80 -2.21 4.39 -8.54
CA LEU A 80 -1.26 3.60 -9.31
C LEU A 80 0.06 3.56 -8.53
N THR A 81 0.36 2.41 -7.93
CA THR A 81 1.62 2.15 -7.23
C THR A 81 2.48 1.18 -8.03
N SER A 82 3.77 1.12 -7.72
CA SER A 82 4.69 0.10 -8.25
C SER A 82 4.13 -1.31 -8.04
N ASP A 83 3.61 -1.59 -6.85
CA ASP A 83 3.10 -2.90 -6.45
C ASP A 83 1.90 -3.33 -7.29
N GLU A 84 0.99 -2.41 -7.61
CA GLU A 84 -0.17 -2.71 -8.46
C GLU A 84 0.27 -2.96 -9.91
N VAL A 85 1.31 -2.25 -10.40
CA VAL A 85 1.93 -2.54 -11.70
C VAL A 85 2.54 -3.94 -11.70
N TYR A 86 3.34 -4.30 -10.70
CA TYR A 86 3.94 -5.63 -10.61
C TYR A 86 2.88 -6.72 -10.51
N LYS A 87 1.88 -6.56 -9.65
CA LYS A 87 0.76 -7.50 -9.54
C LYS A 87 0.05 -7.70 -10.88
N ARG A 88 -0.17 -6.63 -11.64
CA ARG A 88 -0.75 -6.71 -12.98
C ARG A 88 0.18 -7.40 -13.96
N MET A 89 1.49 -7.13 -13.92
CA MET A 89 2.50 -7.86 -14.70
C MET A 89 2.49 -9.36 -14.36
N LYS A 90 2.44 -9.73 -13.08
CA LYS A 90 2.35 -11.13 -12.62
C LYS A 90 1.10 -11.83 -13.15
N SER A 91 -0.02 -11.10 -13.25
CA SER A 91 -1.28 -11.66 -13.75
C SER A 91 -1.25 -12.07 -15.23
N HIS A 92 -0.27 -11.60 -15.99
CA HIS A 92 -0.06 -12.01 -17.37
C HIS A 92 0.77 -13.30 -17.52
N ASP A 93 1.37 -13.81 -16.44
CA ASP A 93 2.02 -15.12 -16.47
C ASP A 93 0.97 -16.22 -16.64
N LEU A 94 1.16 -17.03 -17.68
CA LEU A 94 0.27 -18.10 -18.05
C LEU A 94 0.45 -19.36 -17.21
N GLY A 95 1.59 -19.61 -16.56
CA GLY A 95 1.72 -20.85 -15.80
C GLY A 95 0.98 -20.83 -14.45
N CYS A 96 0.80 -22.00 -13.85
CA CYS A 96 0.00 -22.23 -12.66
C CYS A 96 0.79 -22.89 -11.51
N GLY A 97 0.74 -22.29 -10.32
CA GLY A 97 1.37 -22.85 -9.10
C GLY A 97 2.90 -22.68 -9.04
N THR A 98 3.57 -23.43 -8.17
CA THR A 98 4.98 -23.21 -7.80
C THR A 98 6.01 -23.96 -8.64
N GLY A 99 5.57 -24.74 -9.64
CA GLY A 99 6.45 -25.35 -10.66
C GLY A 99 6.48 -26.89 -10.70
N ALA A 100 6.34 -27.58 -9.58
CA ALA A 100 6.23 -29.04 -9.60
C ALA A 100 4.89 -29.50 -10.20
N GLY A 101 4.88 -30.68 -10.82
CA GLY A 101 3.70 -31.29 -11.44
C GLY A 101 3.62 -32.80 -11.18
N GLU A 102 2.46 -33.40 -11.44
CA GLU A 102 2.23 -34.83 -11.24
C GLU A 102 3.05 -35.70 -12.22
N ASN A 103 3.24 -35.21 -13.44
CA ASN A 103 4.00 -35.86 -14.49
C ASN A 103 4.61 -34.81 -15.43
N ASN A 104 5.47 -35.25 -16.36
CA ASN A 104 6.13 -34.38 -17.33
C ASN A 104 5.18 -33.46 -18.12
N LYS A 105 4.00 -33.97 -18.50
CA LYS A 105 2.95 -33.19 -19.18
C LYS A 105 2.36 -32.12 -18.27
N ASP A 106 2.06 -32.44 -17.02
CA ASP A 106 1.53 -31.50 -16.02
C ASP A 106 2.54 -30.38 -15.71
N VAL A 107 3.82 -30.73 -15.54
CA VAL A 107 4.89 -29.73 -15.33
C VAL A 107 4.94 -28.74 -16.50
N LEU A 108 4.87 -29.21 -17.75
CA LEU A 108 4.88 -28.35 -18.93
C LEU A 108 3.62 -27.48 -19.04
N ASN A 109 2.44 -28.08 -18.86
CA ASN A 109 1.16 -27.36 -18.85
C ASN A 109 1.14 -26.25 -17.78
N ARG A 110 1.58 -26.57 -16.56
CA ARG A 110 1.65 -25.64 -15.43
C ARG A 110 2.80 -24.65 -15.53
N GLY A 111 3.84 -24.96 -16.29
CA GLY A 111 4.85 -24.00 -16.71
C GLY A 111 4.31 -22.98 -17.72
N GLY A 112 3.09 -23.16 -18.23
CA GLY A 112 2.50 -22.32 -19.27
C GLY A 112 3.00 -22.64 -20.68
N LEU A 113 3.59 -23.83 -20.88
CA LEU A 113 4.18 -24.26 -22.15
C LEU A 113 3.28 -25.23 -22.90
N ALA A 114 3.25 -25.11 -24.23
CA ALA A 114 2.66 -26.09 -25.13
C ALA A 114 3.79 -26.84 -25.86
N VAL A 115 3.89 -28.15 -25.66
CA VAL A 115 4.95 -29.00 -26.21
C VAL A 115 4.34 -30.20 -26.92
N MET A 116 4.83 -30.47 -28.12
CA MET A 116 4.49 -31.67 -28.89
C MET A 116 5.79 -32.34 -29.35
N THR A 117 5.97 -33.61 -29.00
CA THR A 117 7.17 -34.36 -29.35
C THR A 117 6.83 -35.82 -29.67
N THR A 118 7.70 -36.45 -30.45
CA THR A 118 7.60 -37.88 -30.77
C THR A 118 8.05 -38.77 -29.61
N ILE A 119 8.76 -38.21 -28.61
CA ILE A 119 9.19 -38.92 -27.40
C ILE A 119 7.94 -39.35 -26.62
N ASN A 120 7.72 -40.66 -26.53
CA ASN A 120 6.50 -41.26 -25.95
C ASN A 120 5.17 -40.66 -26.46
N ASN A 121 5.15 -40.12 -27.68
CA ASN A 121 4.00 -39.36 -28.22
C ASN A 121 3.50 -38.25 -27.27
N LEU A 122 4.40 -37.62 -26.50
CA LEU A 122 4.06 -36.61 -25.52
C LEU A 122 3.51 -35.35 -26.20
N LYS A 123 2.30 -34.99 -25.77
CA LYS A 123 1.60 -33.77 -26.19
C LYS A 123 0.94 -33.15 -24.96
N THR A 124 1.22 -31.87 -24.72
CA THR A 124 0.56 -31.05 -23.69
C THR A 124 -0.94 -30.88 -24.00
N ASP A 125 -1.74 -30.62 -22.96
CA ASP A 125 -3.18 -30.42 -23.16
C ASP A 125 -3.46 -29.11 -23.88
N THR A 126 -4.57 -29.08 -24.61
CA THR A 126 -5.07 -27.82 -25.16
C THR A 126 -5.55 -26.94 -24.01
N ARG A 127 -4.97 -25.76 -23.90
CA ARG A 127 -5.33 -24.80 -22.86
C ARG A 127 -6.71 -24.19 -23.16
N PRO A 128 -7.67 -24.24 -22.21
CA PRO A 128 -9.02 -23.72 -22.44
C PRO A 128 -9.13 -22.19 -22.28
N ASP A 129 -8.30 -21.59 -21.42
CA ASP A 129 -8.35 -20.17 -21.11
C ASP A 129 -6.98 -19.65 -20.65
N TYR A 130 -6.75 -18.34 -20.68
CA TYR A 130 -5.54 -17.69 -20.19
C TYR A 130 -5.42 -17.75 -18.66
N SER A 131 -6.53 -17.95 -17.94
CA SER A 131 -6.52 -18.15 -16.49
C SER A 131 -6.20 -19.59 -16.11
N CYS A 132 -5.60 -19.77 -14.93
CA CYS A 132 -5.49 -21.07 -14.30
C CYS A 132 -6.82 -21.45 -13.66
N ALA A 133 -7.26 -22.70 -13.84
CA ALA A 133 -8.40 -23.22 -13.08
C ALA A 133 -8.13 -22.99 -11.60
N ALA A 134 -9.06 -22.33 -10.90
CA ALA A 134 -8.93 -22.09 -9.47
C ALA A 134 -8.84 -23.44 -8.78
N ASN A 135 -7.62 -23.84 -8.38
CA ASN A 135 -7.41 -25.03 -7.58
C ASN A 135 -8.40 -24.98 -6.42
N ALA A 136 -9.16 -26.06 -6.23
CA ALA A 136 -10.09 -26.21 -5.12
C ALA A 136 -9.37 -25.70 -3.87
N ARG A 137 -9.84 -24.56 -3.34
CA ARG A 137 -9.16 -23.80 -2.28
C ARG A 137 -8.65 -24.81 -1.27
N ARG A 138 -7.32 -24.95 -1.13
CA ARG A 138 -6.76 -25.57 0.06
C ARG A 138 -7.25 -24.70 1.20
N LYS A 139 -8.29 -25.17 1.89
CA LYS A 139 -8.95 -24.44 2.97
C LYS A 139 -7.86 -24.23 4.01
N ARG A 140 -7.22 -23.05 3.99
CA ARG A 140 -6.38 -22.60 5.09
C ARG A 140 -7.29 -22.69 6.30
N ARG A 141 -7.07 -23.70 7.14
CA ARG A 141 -7.63 -23.72 8.48
C ARG A 141 -6.90 -22.58 9.17
N ASN A 142 -7.47 -21.38 9.11
CA ASN A 142 -7.12 -20.34 10.06
C ASN A 142 -7.44 -20.96 11.42
N ALA A 143 -6.43 -21.34 12.17
CA ALA A 143 -6.59 -21.49 13.61
C ALA A 143 -6.87 -20.07 14.09
N ALA A 144 -8.15 -19.69 14.17
CA ALA A 144 -8.52 -18.47 14.84
C ALA A 144 -8.02 -18.62 16.28
N VAL A 145 -7.05 -17.80 16.67
CA VAL A 145 -6.63 -17.70 18.06
C VAL A 145 -7.87 -17.22 18.80
N VAL A 146 -8.46 -18.10 19.60
CA VAL A 146 -9.63 -17.79 20.42
C VAL A 146 -9.12 -16.94 21.58
N VAL A 147 -9.15 -15.63 21.42
CA VAL A 147 -8.88 -14.70 22.51
C VAL A 147 -10.13 -14.59 23.38
N ASP A 148 -9.96 -14.65 24.70
CA ASP A 148 -11.06 -14.55 25.65
C ASP A 148 -11.83 -13.23 25.44
N PRO A 149 -13.16 -13.28 25.21
CA PRO A 149 -13.99 -12.08 25.05
C PRO A 149 -13.94 -11.14 26.27
N GLN A 150 -13.56 -11.61 27.45
CA GLN A 150 -13.40 -10.77 28.64
C GLN A 150 -12.35 -9.66 28.46
N CYS A 151 -11.30 -9.90 27.65
CA CYS A 151 -10.25 -8.92 27.37
C CYS A 151 -10.80 -7.63 26.74
N CYS A 152 -11.74 -7.76 25.80
CA CYS A 152 -12.37 -6.62 25.13
C CYS A 152 -13.36 -5.89 26.06
N GLN A 153 -14.14 -6.65 26.84
CA GLN A 153 -15.10 -6.08 27.80
C GLN A 153 -14.44 -5.22 28.87
N LEU A 154 -13.23 -5.60 29.32
CA LEU A 154 -12.45 -4.80 30.27
C LEU A 154 -11.92 -3.50 29.65
N GLY A 155 -11.60 -3.50 28.35
CA GLY A 155 -11.19 -2.30 27.62
C GLY A 155 -12.32 -1.28 27.48
N GLU A 156 -13.57 -1.74 27.42
CA GLU A 156 -14.76 -0.90 27.25
C GLU A 156 -15.28 -0.27 28.55
N LYS A 157 -14.72 -0.64 29.71
CA LYS A 157 -15.08 -0.01 30.99
C LYS A 157 -14.63 1.46 31.03
N VAL A 158 -15.46 2.31 31.63
CA VAL A 158 -15.16 3.73 31.83
C VAL A 158 -14.13 3.86 32.94
N ASP A 159 -13.05 4.59 32.67
CA ASP A 159 -11.94 4.84 33.59
C ASP A 159 -11.29 6.19 33.23
N ALA A 160 -10.59 6.83 34.18
CA ALA A 160 -10.03 8.18 34.05
C ALA A 160 -8.72 8.24 33.24
N GLY A 161 -8.13 7.10 32.88
CA GLY A 161 -6.86 7.01 32.15
C GLY A 161 -7.00 6.85 30.62
N THR A 162 -5.96 7.23 29.88
CA THR A 162 -5.86 6.96 28.43
C THR A 162 -5.79 5.46 28.14
N CYS A 163 -6.20 5.04 26.95
CA CYS A 163 -6.22 3.62 26.59
C CYS A 163 -4.83 2.99 26.63
N GLN A 164 -3.78 3.76 26.33
CA GLN A 164 -2.39 3.32 26.45
C GLN A 164 -2.00 3.09 27.90
N ALA A 165 -2.28 4.03 28.81
CA ALA A 165 -1.98 3.88 30.23
C ALA A 165 -2.72 2.69 30.84
N ARG A 166 -3.99 2.50 30.46
CA ARG A 166 -4.82 1.37 30.91
C ARG A 166 -4.30 0.03 30.40
N ALA A 167 -3.86 -0.06 29.14
CA ALA A 167 -3.27 -1.28 28.60
C ALA A 167 -1.92 -1.62 29.26
N MET A 168 -1.13 -0.60 29.63
CA MET A 168 0.15 -0.82 30.33
C MET A 168 -0.03 -1.29 31.77
N ASN A 169 -1.15 -0.94 32.42
CA ASN A 169 -1.50 -1.39 33.76
C ASN A 169 -2.41 -2.63 33.75
N PHE A 170 -2.74 -3.15 32.56
CA PHE A 170 -3.62 -4.30 32.41
C PHE A 170 -2.84 -5.60 32.67
N SER A 171 -3.06 -6.19 33.84
CA SER A 171 -2.60 -7.55 34.16
C SER A 171 -3.79 -8.50 34.15
N VAL A 172 -3.75 -9.53 33.32
CA VAL A 172 -4.69 -10.67 33.45
C VAL A 172 -4.32 -11.40 34.74
N SER A 173 -5.20 -11.35 35.73
CA SER A 173 -4.97 -12.02 37.00
C SER A 173 -4.75 -13.52 36.81
N ASN A 174 -3.70 -14.02 37.47
CA ASN A 174 -3.50 -15.39 37.94
C ASN A 174 -2.75 -16.46 37.11
N GLU A 175 -1.88 -16.15 36.13
CA GLU A 175 -0.88 -17.18 35.74
C GLU A 175 0.45 -16.76 35.09
N SER A 176 0.80 -15.48 35.01
CA SER A 176 2.18 -15.13 34.61
C SER A 176 2.54 -13.70 34.99
N SER A 177 3.47 -13.58 35.92
CA SER A 177 4.14 -12.35 36.36
C SER A 177 5.09 -11.76 35.30
N SER A 178 4.76 -11.92 34.02
CA SER A 178 5.61 -11.52 32.89
C SER A 178 4.80 -10.64 31.96
N PHE A 179 4.74 -9.35 32.29
CA PHE A 179 4.16 -8.32 31.44
C PHE A 179 4.91 -8.29 30.09
N HIS A 180 4.32 -8.89 29.06
CA HIS A 180 4.79 -8.76 27.69
C HIS A 180 3.77 -7.98 26.86
N PRO A 181 4.15 -6.86 26.21
CA PRO A 181 3.29 -6.09 25.31
C PRO A 181 2.73 -6.86 24.10
N ARG A 182 2.97 -8.18 24.02
CA ARG A 182 2.57 -9.09 22.95
C ARG A 182 1.47 -10.07 23.37
N ASP A 183 0.93 -9.98 24.58
CA ASP A 183 -0.20 -10.81 24.97
C ASP A 183 -1.44 -10.42 24.15
N ASP A 184 -2.01 -11.38 23.43
CA ASP A 184 -3.16 -11.15 22.54
C ASP A 184 -4.35 -10.49 23.27
N CYS A 185 -4.49 -10.76 24.58
CA CYS A 185 -5.50 -10.13 25.44
C CYS A 185 -5.26 -8.63 25.65
N VAL A 186 -4.02 -8.19 25.87
CA VAL A 186 -3.66 -6.76 26.02
C VAL A 186 -3.92 -6.02 24.71
N ILE A 187 -3.58 -6.65 23.58
CA ILE A 187 -3.82 -6.09 22.25
C ILE A 187 -5.33 -5.94 22.00
N GLN A 188 -6.13 -6.95 22.34
CA GLN A 188 -7.59 -6.86 22.20
C GLN A 188 -8.22 -5.84 23.16
N PHE A 189 -7.74 -5.77 24.40
CA PHE A 189 -8.13 -4.75 25.37
C PHE A 189 -7.90 -3.34 24.81
N TYR A 190 -6.68 -3.06 24.32
CA TYR A 190 -6.32 -1.75 23.78
C TYR A 190 -7.20 -1.39 22.58
N LYS A 191 -7.42 -2.32 21.65
CA LYS A 191 -8.29 -2.10 20.48
C LYS A 191 -9.72 -1.72 20.88
N CYS A 192 -10.31 -2.41 21.85
CA CYS A 192 -11.67 -2.12 22.29
C CYS A 192 -11.77 -0.81 23.09
N CYS A 193 -10.80 -0.53 23.96
CA CYS A 193 -10.71 0.76 24.66
C CYS A 193 -10.59 1.92 23.65
N TYR A 194 -9.62 1.82 22.72
CA TYR A 194 -9.35 2.87 21.75
C TYR A 194 -10.57 3.14 20.87
N LYS A 195 -11.26 2.07 20.44
CA LYS A 195 -12.51 2.16 19.69
C LYS A 195 -13.63 2.87 20.45
N ARG A 196 -13.71 2.67 21.77
CA ARG A 196 -14.81 3.20 22.59
C ARG A 196 -14.59 4.64 23.05
N PHE A 197 -13.35 4.99 23.40
CA PHE A 197 -13.04 6.25 24.09
C PHE A 197 -12.18 7.23 23.27
N GLU A 198 -11.30 6.73 22.39
CA GLU A 198 -10.33 7.59 21.68
C GLU A 198 -10.63 7.76 20.17
N MET A 199 -11.44 6.88 19.56
CA MET A 199 -11.81 7.01 18.14
C MET A 199 -12.74 8.21 17.86
N ASP A 200 -13.58 8.65 18.81
CA ASP A 200 -14.47 9.81 18.63
C ASP A 200 -13.74 11.17 18.75
N VAL A 201 -12.57 11.21 19.38
CA VAL A 201 -11.81 12.46 19.62
C VAL A 201 -10.95 12.84 18.40
N ARG A 202 -10.41 11.85 17.69
CA ARG A 202 -9.47 12.08 16.57
C ARG A 202 -10.13 12.42 15.24
N GLN A 203 -11.44 12.23 15.08
CA GLN A 203 -12.16 12.77 13.92
C GLN A 203 -12.53 14.25 14.08
N ARG A 204 -12.48 14.81 15.31
CA ARG A 204 -12.70 16.25 15.54
C ARG A 204 -11.42 17.06 15.63
N SER A 205 -10.34 16.48 16.15
CA SER A 205 -9.08 17.21 16.32
C SER A 205 -8.17 17.01 15.10
N GLY A 206 -8.62 17.53 13.96
CA GLY A 206 -7.74 18.00 12.90
C GLY A 206 -7.15 19.36 13.29
N ASP A 207 -6.69 19.51 14.54
CA ASP A 207 -5.94 20.70 14.97
C ASP A 207 -4.55 20.59 14.36
N VAL A 208 -4.47 21.09 13.13
CA VAL A 208 -3.27 21.79 12.69
C VAL A 208 -3.13 22.95 13.68
N ASP A 209 -2.03 22.97 14.43
CA ASP A 209 -1.58 24.19 15.10
C ASP A 209 -1.37 25.25 14.02
N VAL A 210 -2.43 25.98 13.70
CA VAL A 210 -2.34 27.27 13.02
C VAL A 210 -1.95 28.23 14.13
N PRO A 211 -0.74 28.84 14.11
CA PRO A 211 -0.43 29.89 15.04
C PRO A 211 -1.25 31.12 14.66
N ASN A 212 -2.53 31.14 15.03
CA ASN A 212 -3.44 32.27 14.86
C ASN A 212 -3.23 33.32 15.97
N ASN A 213 -1.97 33.61 16.29
CA ASN A 213 -1.59 34.62 17.28
C ASN A 213 -1.40 36.03 16.69
N LEU A 214 -1.65 36.23 15.39
CA LEU A 214 -1.50 37.55 14.75
C LEU A 214 -2.80 38.35 14.64
N LEU A 215 -3.97 37.72 14.76
CA LEU A 215 -5.27 38.42 14.62
C LEU A 215 -5.99 38.65 15.95
N ASN A 216 -5.71 37.88 16.99
CA ASN A 216 -6.38 38.02 18.30
C ASN A 216 -5.82 39.17 19.17
N GLY A 217 -4.75 39.84 18.73
CA GLY A 217 -4.11 40.93 19.47
C GLY A 217 -4.40 42.34 18.93
N LEU A 218 -5.19 42.45 17.84
CA LEU A 218 -5.56 43.73 17.27
C LEU A 218 -7.02 44.01 17.62
N ASP A 219 -7.25 45.04 18.44
CA ASP A 219 -8.58 45.54 18.81
C ASP A 219 -9.20 46.28 17.60
N LEU A 220 -9.57 45.50 16.58
CA LEU A 220 -10.05 45.98 15.27
C LEU A 220 -11.42 46.68 15.36
N ASP A 221 -12.12 46.54 16.48
CA ASP A 221 -13.39 47.22 16.74
C ASP A 221 -13.20 48.74 17.00
N GLN A 222 -12.02 49.16 17.45
CA GLN A 222 -11.72 50.57 17.73
C GLN A 222 -11.22 51.36 16.50
N HIS A 223 -10.82 50.67 15.42
CA HIS A 223 -10.21 51.31 14.24
C HIS A 223 -10.77 50.75 12.92
N PRO A 224 -12.02 51.12 12.54
CA PRO A 224 -12.65 50.63 11.30
C PRO A 224 -11.89 51.03 10.03
N GLU A 225 -11.18 52.16 10.04
CA GLU A 225 -10.36 52.63 8.90
C GLU A 225 -9.14 51.73 8.66
N LEU A 226 -8.50 51.21 9.73
CA LEU A 226 -7.39 50.26 9.61
C LEU A 226 -7.86 48.91 9.05
N LEU A 227 -9.00 48.41 9.54
CA LEU A 227 -9.61 47.18 9.04
C LEU A 227 -9.98 47.30 7.55
N LYS A 228 -10.52 48.45 7.15
CA LYS A 228 -10.88 48.70 5.75
C LYS A 228 -9.63 48.75 4.85
N SER A 229 -8.56 49.43 5.27
CA SER A 229 -7.29 49.43 4.52
C SER A 229 -6.66 48.05 4.41
N LEU A 230 -6.70 47.25 5.48
CA LEU A 230 -6.19 45.87 5.48
C LEU A 230 -7.01 44.95 4.59
N LEU A 231 -8.33 45.11 4.54
CA LEU A 231 -9.21 44.33 3.67
C LEU A 231 -9.11 44.76 2.20
N GLU A 232 -8.85 46.04 1.92
CA GLU A 232 -8.58 46.55 0.57
C GLU A 232 -7.24 46.03 0.02
N ASP A 233 -6.23 45.89 0.87
CA ASP A 233 -4.91 45.32 0.51
C ASP A 233 -4.85 43.78 0.64
N ALA A 234 -5.82 43.15 1.29
CA ALA A 234 -5.85 41.71 1.51
C ALA A 234 -6.14 40.97 0.19
N GLN A 235 -5.13 40.24 -0.30
CA GLN A 235 -5.32 39.31 -1.41
C GLN A 235 -6.07 38.06 -0.93
N LEU A 236 -7.35 37.98 -1.27
CA LEU A 236 -8.15 36.78 -1.08
C LEU A 236 -7.65 35.67 -2.02
N ARG A 237 -7.24 34.54 -1.43
CA ARG A 237 -6.93 33.33 -2.20
C ARG A 237 -8.24 32.71 -2.66
N THR A 238 -8.35 32.40 -3.95
CA THR A 238 -9.57 31.86 -4.56
C THR A 238 -9.37 30.52 -5.27
N ASN A 239 -8.12 30.16 -5.59
CA ASN A 239 -7.81 28.97 -6.39
C ASN A 239 -7.27 27.84 -5.51
N PHE A 240 -8.09 26.81 -5.30
CA PHE A 240 -7.76 25.62 -4.51
C PHE A 240 -8.19 24.34 -5.27
N PRO A 241 -7.50 24.00 -6.37
CA PRO A 241 -7.87 22.85 -7.17
C PRO A 241 -7.47 21.56 -6.46
N GLU A 242 -8.31 20.52 -6.57
CA GLU A 242 -7.97 19.19 -6.06
C GLU A 242 -6.84 18.52 -6.85
N LYS A 243 -6.70 18.87 -8.14
CA LYS A 243 -5.69 18.33 -9.06
C LYS A 243 -5.29 19.39 -10.07
N TRP A 244 -4.01 19.48 -10.37
CA TRP A 244 -3.45 20.44 -11.34
C TRP A 244 -2.16 19.90 -11.94
N LEU A 245 -1.52 20.68 -12.82
CA LEU A 245 -0.25 20.34 -13.48
C LEU A 245 -0.32 19.00 -14.24
N TYR A 246 -1.07 18.97 -15.33
CA TYR A 246 -1.17 17.82 -16.24
C TYR A 246 -0.22 18.03 -17.42
N GLU A 247 1.04 17.62 -17.24
CA GLU A 247 2.09 17.84 -18.23
C GLU A 247 2.82 16.55 -18.54
N ASP A 248 3.24 16.38 -19.79
CA ASP A 248 4.12 15.31 -20.21
C ASP A 248 5.39 15.86 -20.88
N GLY A 249 6.52 15.25 -20.58
CA GLY A 249 7.82 15.61 -21.11
C GLY A 249 8.57 14.38 -21.62
N LYS A 250 9.50 14.60 -22.55
CA LYS A 250 10.44 13.57 -22.99
C LYS A 250 11.83 13.90 -22.48
N ALA A 251 12.43 12.96 -21.74
CA ALA A 251 13.82 13.05 -21.34
C ALA A 251 14.72 12.99 -22.58
N GLY A 252 15.71 13.89 -22.62
CA GLY A 252 16.72 13.97 -23.68
C GLY A 252 17.65 12.76 -23.74
#